data_AF-A0A4R7VEH9-F1
#
_entry.id   AF-A0A4R7VEH9-F1
#
_cell.length_a   1.000
_cell.length_b   1.000
_cell.length_c   1.000
_cell.angle_alpha   90.00
_cell.angle_beta   90.00
_cell.angle_gamma   90.00
#
_symmetry.space_group_name_H-M   'P 1'
#
loop_
_entity.id
_entity.type
_entity.pdbx_description
1 polymer ?
#
loop_
_entity_poly.entity_id
_entity_poly.type
_entity_poly.pdbx_seq_one_letter_code
_entity_poly.pdbx_strand_id
1 'polypeptide(L)'
;MNYLAHLHLGGQDPEQLLGSLYGDFVKGALTGRFSVKTEEAIHLHRKIDAFTDSHAVVRRALDRFTITRRRYGGIALDMFFDHCLARDWDQYSETTLKEFSEKVYTLLQSETSLPEPLARVAPLIVTEDWFGAYRDFSMIGHGLDVISKRLSEPEQLRSAFDELTSLYEPLSSDFAEFYPLLERFARLGKAETGGSNTL
;
A
#
# COMPACT_ATOMS: atom_id res chain seq x y z
N MET A 1 1.42 -0.13 5.19
CA MET A 1 1.82 0.36 3.84
C MET A 1 0.56 0.66 3.05
N ASN A 2 0.63 1.29 1.88
CA ASN A 2 -0.56 1.51 1.04
C ASN A 2 -0.47 0.69 -0.26
N TYR A 3 -1.35 0.96 -1.23
CA TYR A 3 -1.57 0.11 -2.41
C TYR A 3 -0.32 -0.23 -3.22
N LEU A 4 0.56 0.74 -3.49
CA LEU A 4 1.72 0.55 -4.37
C LEU A 4 2.69 -0.46 -3.78
N ALA A 5 2.97 -0.36 -2.48
CA ALA A 5 3.84 -1.33 -1.83
C ALA A 5 3.23 -2.73 -1.78
N HIS A 6 1.94 -2.88 -1.51
CA HIS A 6 1.29 -4.19 -1.55
C HIS A 6 1.35 -4.82 -2.95
N LEU A 7 1.11 -4.02 -3.99
CA LEU A 7 1.23 -4.44 -5.38
C LEU A 7 2.67 -4.85 -5.75
N HIS A 8 3.66 -4.08 -5.33
CA HIS A 8 5.07 -4.38 -5.58
C HIS A 8 5.50 -5.69 -4.91
N LEU A 9 5.08 -5.90 -3.65
CA LEU A 9 5.50 -7.03 -2.82
C LEU A 9 4.71 -8.33 -3.08
N GLY A 10 3.44 -8.23 -3.47
CA GLY A 10 2.46 -9.33 -3.44
C GLY A 10 2.58 -10.40 -4.53
N GLY A 11 3.29 -10.11 -5.62
CA GLY A 11 3.44 -11.01 -6.77
C GLY A 11 3.07 -10.33 -8.08
N GLN A 12 3.45 -10.93 -9.21
CA GLN A 12 3.36 -10.28 -10.52
C GLN A 12 2.37 -10.97 -11.48
N ASP A 13 1.76 -12.08 -11.07
CA ASP A 13 0.64 -12.69 -11.81
C ASP A 13 -0.64 -11.85 -11.63
N PRO A 14 -1.57 -11.82 -12.61
CA PRO A 14 -2.81 -11.06 -12.51
C PRO A 14 -3.60 -11.33 -11.21
N GLU A 15 -3.79 -12.59 -10.83
CA GLU A 15 -4.53 -12.97 -9.62
C GLU A 15 -3.84 -12.48 -8.34
N GLN A 16 -2.51 -12.41 -8.33
CA GLN A 16 -1.73 -11.91 -7.19
C GLN A 16 -1.83 -10.39 -7.07
N LEU A 17 -1.76 -9.66 -8.19
CA LEU A 17 -1.94 -8.21 -8.21
C LEU A 17 -3.34 -7.82 -7.73
N LEU A 18 -4.38 -8.53 -8.20
CA LEU A 18 -5.75 -8.35 -7.72
C LEU A 18 -5.85 -8.66 -6.23
N GLY A 19 -5.33 -9.81 -5.78
CA GLY A 19 -5.35 -10.19 -4.37
C GLY A 19 -4.61 -9.19 -3.46
N SER A 20 -3.53 -8.58 -3.96
CA SER A 20 -2.77 -7.53 -3.25
C SER A 20 -3.59 -6.27 -3.01
N LEU A 21 -4.48 -5.91 -3.95
CA LEU A 21 -5.45 -4.82 -3.75
C LEU A 21 -6.64 -5.26 -2.90
N TYR A 22 -7.11 -6.50 -3.06
CA TYR A 22 -8.29 -7.00 -2.36
C TYR A 22 -8.10 -7.06 -0.85
N GLY A 23 -6.87 -7.14 -0.34
CA GLY A 23 -6.58 -7.15 1.10
C GLY A 23 -7.22 -6.00 1.89
N ASP A 24 -7.32 -4.82 1.27
CA ASP A 24 -7.96 -3.66 1.88
C ASP A 24 -9.49 -3.75 1.89
N PHE A 25 -10.09 -4.47 0.95
CA PHE A 25 -11.53 -4.49 0.71
C PHE A 25 -12.22 -5.77 1.15
N VAL A 26 -11.48 -6.86 1.31
CA VAL A 26 -11.96 -8.18 1.72
C VAL A 26 -11.58 -8.43 3.17
N LYS A 27 -12.57 -8.34 4.06
CA LYS A 27 -12.40 -8.59 5.50
C LYS A 27 -12.91 -9.98 5.89
N GLY A 28 -12.35 -10.54 6.96
CA GLY A 28 -12.76 -11.84 7.50
C GLY A 28 -12.07 -13.05 6.83
N ALA A 29 -12.60 -14.24 7.14
CA ALA A 29 -12.10 -15.50 6.62
C ALA A 29 -12.28 -15.60 5.11
N LEU A 30 -11.29 -16.16 4.42
CA LEU A 30 -11.36 -16.50 3.01
C LEU A 30 -11.93 -17.92 2.91
N THR A 31 -13.04 -18.05 2.19
CA THR A 31 -13.84 -19.29 2.15
C THR A 31 -13.89 -19.91 0.76
N GLY A 32 -12.86 -19.69 -0.08
CA GLY A 32 -12.80 -20.17 -1.45
C GLY A 32 -13.65 -19.36 -2.43
N ARG A 33 -13.90 -18.08 -2.13
CA ARG A 33 -14.64 -17.18 -3.05
C ARG A 33 -13.74 -16.71 -4.20
N PHE A 34 -12.43 -16.66 -3.97
CA PHE A 34 -11.45 -16.26 -4.98
C PHE A 34 -10.58 -17.46 -5.36
N SER A 35 -9.78 -17.30 -6.41
CA SER A 35 -8.78 -18.32 -6.73
C SER A 35 -7.75 -18.46 -5.61
N VAL A 36 -7.08 -19.61 -5.55
CA VAL A 36 -6.05 -19.89 -4.55
C VAL A 36 -4.97 -18.80 -4.54
N LYS A 37 -4.47 -18.40 -5.71
CA LYS A 37 -3.46 -17.33 -5.83
C LYS A 37 -3.95 -15.98 -5.32
N THR A 38 -5.23 -15.66 -5.54
CA THR A 38 -5.84 -14.42 -5.05
C THR A 38 -5.94 -14.45 -3.53
N GLU A 39 -6.40 -15.56 -2.96
CA GLU A 39 -6.50 -15.71 -1.50
C GLU A 39 -5.14 -15.70 -0.82
N GLU A 40 -4.12 -16.34 -1.40
CA GLU A 40 -2.73 -16.27 -0.95
C GLU A 40 -2.18 -14.84 -0.95
N ALA A 41 -2.47 -14.05 -2.00
CA ALA A 41 -2.05 -12.65 -2.07
C ALA A 41 -2.80 -11.77 -1.03
N ILE A 42 -4.08 -12.03 -0.77
CA ILE A 42 -4.81 -11.37 0.34
C ILE A 42 -4.18 -11.73 1.70
N HIS A 43 -3.81 -12.99 1.90
CA HIS A 43 -3.11 -13.42 3.11
C HIS A 43 -1.75 -12.74 3.25
N LEU A 44 -0.99 -12.62 2.16
CA LEU A 44 0.30 -11.93 2.15
C LEU A 44 0.15 -10.44 2.45
N HIS A 45 -0.85 -9.76 1.89
CA HIS A 45 -1.19 -8.38 2.22
C HIS A 45 -1.36 -8.20 3.74
N ARG A 46 -2.19 -9.04 4.37
CA ARG A 46 -2.41 -8.98 5.83
C ARG A 46 -1.15 -9.27 6.65
N LYS A 47 -0.28 -10.16 6.17
CA LYS A 47 1.02 -10.42 6.82
C LYS A 47 1.94 -9.21 6.72
N ILE A 48 1.97 -8.53 5.56
CA ILE A 48 2.73 -7.30 5.33
C ILE A 48 2.26 -6.20 6.28
N ASP A 49 0.94 -6.02 6.45
CA ASP A 49 0.39 -5.05 7.41
C ASP A 49 0.81 -5.36 8.83
N ALA A 50 0.58 -6.60 9.28
CA ALA A 50 0.92 -7.01 10.64
C ALA A 50 2.42 -6.85 10.95
N PHE A 51 3.29 -7.16 9.97
CA PHE A 51 4.72 -6.93 10.11
C PHE A 51 5.06 -5.44 10.16
N THR A 52 4.45 -4.63 9.29
CA THR A 52 4.64 -3.17 9.24
C THR A 52 4.22 -2.51 10.55
N ASP A 53 2.99 -2.75 11.01
CA ASP A 53 2.40 -2.15 12.21
C ASP A 53 3.18 -2.48 13.50
N SER A 54 3.80 -3.66 13.54
CA SER A 54 4.59 -4.11 14.68
C SER A 54 6.08 -3.76 14.59
N HIS A 55 6.57 -3.27 13.45
CA HIS A 55 8.01 -3.03 13.26
C HIS A 55 8.50 -1.84 14.11
N ALA A 56 9.69 -1.96 14.69
CA ALA A 56 10.24 -0.92 15.56
C ALA A 56 10.48 0.41 14.81
N VAL A 57 10.91 0.34 13.54
CA VAL A 57 11.12 1.53 12.69
C VAL A 57 9.81 2.25 12.37
N VAL A 58 8.74 1.50 12.09
CA VAL A 58 7.42 2.09 11.80
C VAL A 58 6.84 2.74 13.06
N ARG A 59 6.97 2.09 14.22
CA ARG A 59 6.59 2.69 15.51
C ARG A 59 7.39 3.97 15.80
N ARG A 60 8.70 3.96 15.55
CA ARG A 60 9.57 5.15 15.66
C ARG A 60 9.09 6.27 14.73
N ALA A 61 8.76 5.98 13.48
CA ALA A 61 8.23 6.94 12.53
C ALA A 61 6.90 7.55 13.02
N LEU A 62 5.98 6.71 13.49
CA LEU A 62 4.71 7.16 14.09
C LEU A 62 4.91 8.00 15.36
N ASP A 63 5.91 7.68 16.16
CA ASP A 63 6.20 8.42 17.40
C ASP A 63 6.66 9.86 17.16
N ARG A 64 7.12 10.19 15.94
CA ARG A 64 7.47 11.55 15.53
C ARG A 64 6.25 12.45 15.38
N PHE A 65 5.08 11.88 15.11
CA PHE A 65 3.84 12.64 15.04
C PHE A 65 3.38 13.05 16.44
N THR A 66 2.80 14.24 16.55
CA THR A 66 2.21 14.68 17.81
C THR A 66 1.12 13.73 18.31
N ILE A 67 0.99 13.56 19.64
CA ILE A 67 0.08 12.58 20.28
C ILE A 67 -1.37 12.74 19.79
N THR A 68 -1.84 13.99 19.63
CA THR A 68 -3.19 14.30 19.14
C THR A 68 -3.44 13.77 17.73
N ARG A 69 -2.39 13.54 16.94
CA ARG A 69 -2.47 13.20 15.51
C ARG A 69 -2.13 11.73 15.21
N ARG A 70 -1.71 10.95 16.21
CA ARG A 70 -1.36 9.51 16.05
C ARG A 70 -2.49 8.64 15.52
N ARG A 71 -3.76 9.00 15.79
CA ARG A 71 -4.94 8.28 15.26
C ARG A 71 -4.96 8.25 13.72
N TYR A 72 -4.48 9.32 13.09
CA TYR A 72 -4.48 9.51 11.64
C TYR A 72 -3.07 9.49 11.03
N GLY A 73 -2.03 9.58 11.88
CA GLY A 73 -0.63 9.49 11.48
C GLY A 73 -0.30 8.17 10.77
N GLY A 74 -0.97 7.07 11.11
CA GLY A 74 -0.85 5.79 10.39
C GLY A 74 -1.20 5.93 8.90
N ILE A 75 -2.39 6.47 8.60
CA ILE A 75 -2.85 6.67 7.21
C ILE A 75 -1.89 7.58 6.44
N ALA A 76 -1.49 8.69 7.07
CA ALA A 76 -0.55 9.64 6.48
C ALA A 76 0.81 8.99 6.22
N LEU A 77 1.32 8.20 7.17
CA LEU A 77 2.59 7.50 7.06
C LEU A 77 2.56 6.42 5.98
N ASP A 78 1.48 5.66 5.86
CA ASP A 78 1.33 4.62 4.83
C ASP A 78 1.37 5.22 3.42
N MET A 79 0.63 6.32 3.21
CA MET A 79 0.69 7.06 1.95
C MET A 79 2.07 7.67 1.70
N PHE A 80 2.74 8.15 2.75
CA PHE A 80 4.08 8.71 2.65
C PHE A 80 5.15 7.65 2.31
N PHE A 81 5.01 6.43 2.82
CA PHE A 81 5.92 5.34 2.48
C PHE A 81 5.73 4.88 1.04
N ASP A 82 4.50 4.87 0.53
CA ASP A 82 4.25 4.66 -0.91
C ASP A 82 4.79 5.82 -1.77
N HIS A 83 4.76 7.06 -1.27
CA HIS A 83 5.48 8.17 -1.91
C HIS A 83 6.98 7.92 -2.01
N CYS A 84 7.62 7.51 -0.91
CA CYS A 84 9.04 7.20 -0.91
C CYS A 84 9.38 6.08 -1.89
N LEU A 85 8.55 5.02 -1.93
CA LEU A 85 8.68 3.93 -2.89
C LEU A 85 8.54 4.42 -4.34
N ALA A 86 7.55 5.26 -4.64
CA ALA A 86 7.33 5.78 -5.99
C ALA A 86 8.47 6.70 -6.44
N ARG A 87 8.94 7.58 -5.54
CA ARG A 87 10.07 8.51 -5.75
C ARG A 87 11.35 7.75 -6.08
N ASP A 88 11.64 6.72 -5.31
CA ASP A 88 12.90 5.95 -5.38
C ASP A 88 12.72 4.61 -6.14
N TRP A 89 11.67 4.50 -6.95
CA TRP A 89 11.22 3.25 -7.58
C TRP A 89 12.33 2.47 -8.29
N ASP A 90 13.23 3.18 -8.98
CA ASP A 90 14.32 2.58 -9.76
C ASP A 90 15.36 1.87 -8.86
N GLN A 91 15.32 2.06 -7.55
CA GLN A 91 16.13 1.31 -6.57
C GLN A 91 15.51 -0.04 -6.18
N TYR A 92 14.19 -0.19 -6.33
CA TYR A 92 13.41 -1.33 -5.83
C TYR A 92 12.77 -2.18 -6.93
N SER A 93 12.80 -1.72 -8.18
CA SER A 93 12.17 -2.41 -9.30
C SER A 93 13.03 -2.34 -10.56
N GLU A 94 13.00 -3.42 -11.35
CA GLU A 94 13.67 -3.48 -12.66
C GLU A 94 12.82 -2.85 -13.78
N THR A 95 11.50 -2.76 -13.60
CA THR A 95 10.59 -2.09 -14.54
C THR A 95 10.31 -0.67 -14.09
N THR A 96 9.98 0.22 -15.03
CA THR A 96 9.59 1.59 -14.68
C THR A 96 8.26 1.60 -13.91
N LEU A 97 8.06 2.63 -13.07
CA LEU A 97 6.78 2.80 -12.36
C LEU A 97 5.62 2.93 -13.35
N LYS A 98 5.84 3.60 -14.49
CA LYS A 98 4.83 3.76 -15.53
C LYS A 98 4.38 2.41 -16.09
N GLU A 99 5.30 1.56 -16.51
CA GLU A 99 4.97 0.22 -17.05
C GLU A 99 4.27 -0.64 -15.99
N PHE A 100 4.72 -0.55 -14.74
CA PHE A 100 4.09 -1.26 -13.63
C PHE A 100 2.65 -0.80 -13.40
N SER A 101 2.42 0.52 -13.31
CA SER A 101 1.10 1.11 -13.11
C SER A 101 0.16 0.77 -14.27
N GLU A 102 0.61 0.90 -15.52
CA GLU A 102 -0.19 0.57 -16.71
C GLU A 102 -0.64 -0.90 -16.73
N LYS A 103 0.24 -1.81 -16.30
CA LYS A 103 -0.10 -3.24 -16.13
C LYS A 103 -1.23 -3.42 -15.11
N VAL A 104 -1.14 -2.77 -13.96
CA VAL A 104 -2.16 -2.88 -12.90
C VAL A 104 -3.47 -2.21 -13.34
N TYR A 105 -3.41 -1.07 -14.02
CA TYR A 105 -4.59 -0.36 -14.51
C TYR A 105 -5.34 -1.15 -15.57
N THR A 106 -4.63 -1.76 -16.51
CA THR A 106 -5.23 -2.66 -17.52
C THR A 106 -5.95 -3.83 -16.86
N LEU A 107 -5.37 -4.38 -15.80
CA LEU A 107 -5.97 -5.46 -15.03
C LEU A 107 -7.24 -5.00 -14.30
N LEU A 108 -7.20 -3.84 -13.62
CA LEU A 108 -8.38 -3.28 -12.96
C LEU A 108 -9.52 -2.98 -13.93
N GLN A 109 -9.21 -2.54 -15.15
CA GLN A 109 -10.21 -2.26 -16.18
C GLN A 109 -10.81 -3.52 -16.81
N SER A 110 -10.06 -4.62 -16.84
CA SER A 110 -10.51 -5.90 -17.44
C SER A 110 -11.21 -6.82 -16.44
N GLU A 111 -10.99 -6.62 -15.14
CA GLU A 111 -11.63 -7.41 -14.09
C GLU A 111 -13.11 -7.02 -13.92
N THR A 112 -14.01 -7.95 -14.22
CA THR A 112 -15.46 -7.72 -14.18
C THR A 112 -16.08 -7.94 -12.79
N SER A 113 -15.34 -8.58 -11.89
CA SER A 113 -15.84 -9.08 -10.62
C SER A 113 -15.10 -8.52 -9.40
N LEU A 114 -14.66 -7.26 -9.51
CA LEU A 114 -14.03 -6.53 -8.40
C LEU A 114 -14.91 -6.52 -7.14
N PRO A 115 -14.33 -6.61 -5.93
CA PRO A 115 -15.04 -6.32 -4.69
C PRO A 115 -15.72 -4.94 -4.78
N GLU A 116 -17.00 -4.90 -4.42
CA GLU A 116 -17.87 -3.73 -4.61
C GLU A 116 -17.28 -2.39 -4.11
N PRO A 117 -16.58 -2.31 -2.96
CA PRO A 117 -15.87 -1.09 -2.57
C PRO A 117 -14.71 -0.69 -3.50
N LEU A 118 -13.94 -1.66 -4.01
CA LEU A 118 -12.86 -1.43 -4.96
C LEU A 118 -13.41 -1.02 -6.33
N ALA A 119 -14.50 -1.66 -6.78
CA ALA A 119 -15.16 -1.32 -8.05
C ALA A 119 -15.55 0.17 -8.14
N ARG A 120 -15.92 0.79 -7.01
CA ARG A 120 -16.26 2.22 -6.94
C ARG A 120 -15.07 3.16 -7.06
N VAL A 121 -13.87 2.75 -6.64
CA VAL A 121 -12.67 3.59 -6.63
C VAL A 121 -11.70 3.26 -7.76
N ALA A 122 -11.76 2.05 -8.33
CA ALA A 122 -10.91 1.59 -9.42
C ALA A 122 -10.89 2.54 -10.64
N PRO A 123 -12.03 3.11 -11.09
CA PRO A 123 -12.00 4.10 -12.16
C PRO A 123 -11.12 5.31 -11.84
N LEU A 124 -11.18 5.83 -10.62
CA LEU A 124 -10.36 6.97 -10.18
C LEU A 124 -8.89 6.61 -10.08
N ILE A 125 -8.57 5.43 -9.50
CA ILE A 125 -7.19 4.91 -9.43
C ILE A 125 -6.53 4.96 -10.80
N VAL A 126 -7.26 4.56 -11.84
CA VAL A 126 -6.77 4.51 -13.21
C VAL A 126 -6.74 5.89 -13.87
N THR A 127 -7.84 6.65 -13.82
CA THR A 127 -7.94 7.92 -14.56
C THR A 127 -7.09 9.03 -13.98
N GLU A 128 -6.77 8.97 -12.69
CA GLU A 128 -5.93 9.96 -11.99
C GLU A 128 -4.49 9.47 -11.77
N ASP A 129 -4.12 8.31 -12.34
CA ASP A 129 -2.80 7.68 -12.20
C ASP A 129 -2.29 7.67 -10.74
N TRP A 130 -3.06 7.11 -9.81
CA TRP A 130 -2.73 7.20 -8.37
C TRP A 130 -1.32 6.70 -8.04
N PHE A 131 -0.86 5.64 -8.69
CA PHE A 131 0.47 5.09 -8.44
C PHE A 131 1.59 5.97 -8.98
N GLY A 132 1.44 6.54 -10.18
CA GLY A 132 2.38 7.52 -10.70
C GLY A 132 2.37 8.83 -9.90
N ALA A 133 1.17 9.26 -9.48
CA ALA A 133 0.96 10.46 -8.66
C ALA A 133 1.68 10.38 -7.31
N TYR A 134 1.89 9.19 -6.75
CA TYR A 134 2.71 9.04 -5.54
C TYR A 134 4.13 9.59 -5.68
N ARG A 135 4.69 9.78 -6.88
CA ARG A 135 5.99 10.45 -7.04
C ARG A 135 5.97 11.91 -6.58
N ASP A 136 4.83 12.58 -6.67
CA ASP A 136 4.66 13.95 -6.25
C ASP A 136 4.14 14.00 -4.81
N PHE A 137 4.94 14.56 -3.91
CA PHE A 137 4.57 14.69 -2.49
C PHE A 137 3.27 15.48 -2.29
N SER A 138 2.97 16.46 -3.14
CA SER A 138 1.73 17.25 -3.04
C SER A 138 0.48 16.41 -3.28
N MET A 139 0.59 15.32 -4.06
CA MET A 139 -0.52 14.40 -4.33
C MET A 139 -0.91 13.58 -3.10
N ILE A 140 0.01 13.40 -2.14
CA ILE A 140 -0.31 12.82 -0.83
C ILE A 140 -1.30 13.71 -0.08
N GLY A 141 -1.06 15.03 -0.08
CA GLY A 141 -1.99 16.00 0.52
C GLY A 141 -3.37 15.94 -0.13
N HIS A 142 -3.43 15.85 -1.46
CA HIS A 142 -4.70 15.70 -2.18
C HIS A 142 -5.46 14.41 -1.82
N GLY A 143 -4.77 13.28 -1.76
CA GLY A 143 -5.39 12.01 -1.37
C GLY A 143 -5.87 12.01 0.09
N LEU A 144 -5.08 12.56 1.01
CA LEU A 144 -5.48 12.75 2.40
C LEU A 144 -6.71 13.66 2.51
N ASP A 145 -6.79 14.73 1.70
CA ASP A 145 -7.95 15.61 1.66
C ASP A 145 -9.22 14.86 1.20
N VAL A 146 -9.12 13.95 0.23
CA VAL A 146 -10.24 13.11 -0.21
C VAL A 146 -10.68 12.16 0.91
N ILE A 147 -9.73 11.54 1.61
CA ILE A 147 -10.02 10.66 2.76
C ILE A 147 -10.67 11.46 3.89
N SER A 148 -10.20 12.67 4.17
CA SER A 148 -10.68 13.52 5.27
C SER A 148 -12.18 13.79 5.18
N LYS A 149 -12.72 13.94 3.96
CA LYS A 149 -14.16 14.21 3.71
C LYS A 149 -15.09 13.12 4.24
N ARG A 150 -14.57 11.93 4.52
CA ARG A 150 -15.33 10.77 5.02
C ARG A 150 -15.14 10.52 6.52
N LEU A 151 -14.31 11.33 7.19
CA LEU A 151 -13.96 11.18 8.60
C LEU A 151 -14.75 12.16 9.48
N SER A 152 -14.91 11.79 10.76
CA SER A 152 -15.55 12.64 11.76
C SER A 152 -14.71 13.85 12.17
N GLU A 153 -13.38 13.78 12.03
CA GLU A 153 -12.40 14.79 12.45
C GLU A 153 -11.41 15.10 11.30
N PRO A 154 -11.89 15.70 10.18
CA PRO A 154 -11.10 15.93 8.97
C PRO A 154 -9.86 16.83 9.19
N GLU A 155 -9.93 17.76 10.14
CA GLU A 155 -8.86 18.69 10.49
C GLU A 155 -7.61 18.00 11.06
N GLN A 156 -7.79 16.85 11.71
CA GLN A 156 -6.66 16.09 12.25
C GLN A 156 -5.84 15.43 11.13
N LEU A 157 -6.49 14.95 10.07
CA LEU A 157 -5.81 14.38 8.91
C LEU A 157 -5.07 15.47 8.11
N ARG A 158 -5.67 16.65 7.94
CA ARG A 158 -4.99 17.82 7.34
C ARG A 158 -3.75 18.20 8.14
N SER A 159 -3.88 18.27 9.46
CA SER A 159 -2.74 18.59 10.33
C SER A 159 -1.64 17.53 10.30
N ALA A 160 -1.98 16.25 10.04
CA ALA A 160 -0.98 15.19 9.85
C ALA A 160 -0.16 15.38 8.57
N PHE A 161 -0.75 15.97 7.52
CA PHE A 161 -0.01 16.32 6.29
C PHE A 161 1.01 17.46 6.51
N ASP A 162 0.66 18.46 7.32
CA ASP A 162 1.61 19.52 7.69
C ASP A 162 2.82 18.96 8.46
N GLU A 163 2.57 17.97 9.34
CA GLU A 163 3.64 17.24 10.03
C GLU A 163 4.48 16.40 9.07
N LEU A 164 3.87 15.70 8.10
CA LEU A 164 4.61 14.96 7.07
C LEU A 164 5.59 15.88 6.35
N THR A 165 5.18 17.09 6.00
CA THR A 165 6.05 18.07 5.33
C THR A 165 7.25 18.43 6.19
N SER A 166 7.03 18.64 7.50
CA SER A 166 8.10 18.98 8.44
C SER A 166 9.00 17.79 8.78
N LEU A 167 8.48 16.57 8.67
CA LEU A 167 9.14 15.32 9.00
C LEU A 167 9.65 14.56 7.75
N TYR A 168 9.63 15.20 6.58
CA TYR A 168 9.89 14.54 5.30
C TYR A 168 11.20 13.75 5.30
N GLU A 169 12.30 14.38 5.72
CA GLU A 169 13.62 13.75 5.75
C GLU A 169 13.75 12.63 6.80
N PRO A 170 13.41 12.84 8.08
CA PRO A 170 13.49 11.76 9.06
C PRO A 170 12.58 10.57 8.71
N LEU A 171 11.40 10.80 8.15
CA LEU A 171 10.51 9.73 7.70
C LEU A 171 11.04 9.03 6.44
N SER A 172 11.67 9.76 5.51
CA SER A 172 12.35 9.17 4.35
C SER A 172 13.48 8.23 4.78
N SER A 173 14.25 8.62 5.80
CA SER A 173 15.28 7.75 6.39
C SER A 173 14.66 6.52 7.08
N ASP A 174 13.54 6.67 7.77
CA ASP A 174 12.83 5.55 8.40
C ASP A 174 12.33 4.56 7.31
N PHE A 175 11.81 5.07 6.19
CA PHE A 175 11.43 4.25 5.03
C PHE A 175 12.63 3.49 4.44
N ALA A 176 13.75 4.19 4.17
CA ALA A 176 14.94 3.58 3.59
C ALA A 176 15.56 2.48 4.47
N GLU A 177 15.43 2.59 5.80
CA GLU A 177 15.81 1.53 6.74
C GLU A 177 14.81 0.36 6.72
N PHE A 178 13.52 0.66 6.65
CA PHE A 178 12.45 -0.33 6.81
C PHE A 178 12.16 -1.14 5.55
N TYR A 179 12.07 -0.50 4.39
CA TYR A 179 11.53 -1.12 3.18
C TYR A 179 12.32 -2.36 2.71
N PRO A 180 13.67 -2.38 2.73
CA PRO A 180 14.42 -3.60 2.41
C PRO A 180 14.15 -4.77 3.36
N LEU A 181 13.82 -4.49 4.63
CA LEU A 181 13.42 -5.52 5.60
C LEU A 181 12.04 -6.08 5.24
N LEU A 182 11.13 -5.21 4.81
CA LEU A 182 9.79 -5.60 4.37
C LEU A 182 9.84 -6.42 3.08
N GLU A 183 10.66 -6.04 2.10
CA GLU A 183 10.89 -6.83 0.87
C GLU A 183 11.38 -8.24 1.19
N ARG A 184 12.36 -8.34 2.10
CA ARG A 184 12.88 -9.63 2.55
C ARG A 184 11.79 -10.47 3.21
N PHE A 185 10.98 -9.88 4.08
CA PHE A 185 9.87 -10.55 4.75
C PHE A 185 8.84 -11.07 3.74
N ALA A 186 8.37 -10.21 2.82
CA ALA A 186 7.40 -10.57 1.80
C ALA A 186 7.90 -11.68 0.87
N ARG A 187 9.19 -11.63 0.48
CA ARG A 187 9.82 -12.68 -0.34
C ARG A 187 9.82 -14.04 0.36
N LEU A 188 10.12 -14.09 1.65
CA LEU A 188 10.08 -15.33 2.43
C LEU A 188 8.65 -15.86 2.57
N GLY A 189 7.68 -14.97 2.83
CA GLY A 189 6.26 -15.33 2.90
C GLY A 189 5.72 -15.95 1.61
N LYS A 190 6.22 -15.51 0.44
CA LYS A 190 5.88 -16.11 -0.87
C LYS A 190 6.50 -17.50 -1.08
N ALA A 191 7.70 -17.73 -0.56
CA ALA A 191 8.38 -19.03 -0.67
C ALA A 191 7.67 -20.12 0.17
N GLU A 192 7.08 -19.75 1.30
CA GLU A 192 6.32 -20.65 2.16
C GLU A 192 5.00 -21.10 1.53
N THR A 193 4.32 -20.24 0.78
CA THR A 193 3.06 -20.59 0.10
C THR A 193 3.29 -21.39 -1.19
N GLY A 194 4.37 -21.10 -1.94
CA GLY A 194 4.71 -21.82 -3.16
C GLY A 194 5.24 -23.25 -2.95
N GLY A 195 5.60 -23.63 -1.73
CA GLY A 195 6.13 -24.96 -1.39
C GLY A 195 5.09 -26.05 -1.10
N SER A 196 3.80 -25.73 -1.08
CA SER A 196 2.76 -26.65 -0.60
C SER A 196 2.06 -27.47 -1.70
N ASN A 197 2.67 -27.62 -2.88
CA ASN A 197 2.10 -28.37 -4.01
C ASN A 197 3.01 -29.51 -4.50
N THR A 198 3.61 -30.24 -3.57
CA THR A 198 4.21 -31.54 -3.86
C THR A 198 3.97 -32.46 -2.67
N LEU A 199 2.90 -33.24 -2.74
CA LEU A 199 2.77 -34.62 -2.25
C LEU A 199 1.42 -35.19 -2.71
#